data_AF-A0AAE5LN34-F1
#
_entry.id   AF-A0AAE5LN34-F1
#
_cell.length_a   1.000
_cell.length_b   1.000
_cell.length_c   1.000
_cell.angle_alpha   90.00
_cell.angle_beta   90.00
_cell.angle_gamma   90.00
#
_symmetry.space_group_name_H-M   'P 1'
#
loop_
_entity.id
_entity.type
_entity.pdbx_description
1 polymer ?
#
loop_
_entity_poly.entity_id
_entity_poly.type
_entity_poly.pdbx_seq_one_letter_code
_entity_poly.pdbx_strand_id
1 'polypeptide(L)'
;MNLELTAYKNYKELCYAMNWIITTGKGRTLQLKDLERYCKYHKEGQKFIIDEIFLEPLPKEGNKRNSIYAENLENLIVHICSETENSQYYK
;
A
#
# COMPACT_ATOMS: atom_id res chain seq x y z
N MET A 1 -7.42 15.94 -1.50
CA MET A 1 -6.62 15.56 -0.34
C MET A 1 -5.92 16.83 0.11
N ASN A 2 -6.22 17.31 1.32
CA ASN A 2 -5.74 18.61 1.82
C ASN A 2 -4.91 18.35 3.09
N LEU A 3 -3.85 17.58 2.94
CA LEU A 3 -2.90 17.32 4.03
C LEU A 3 -1.90 18.48 4.09
N GLU A 4 -1.70 19.03 5.28
CA GLU A 4 -0.79 20.16 5.53
C GLU A 4 0.18 19.82 6.67
N LEU A 5 1.35 20.49 6.70
CA LEU A 5 2.36 20.37 7.76
C LEU A 5 1.87 21.01 9.06
N THR A 6 0.91 20.34 9.71
CA THR A 6 0.19 20.84 10.88
C THR A 6 -0.06 19.73 11.89
N ALA A 7 -0.50 20.12 13.08
CA ALA A 7 -0.91 19.19 14.13
C ALA A 7 -2.43 18.93 14.04
N TYR A 8 -2.80 17.69 13.74
CA TYR A 8 -4.19 17.23 13.79
C TYR A 8 -4.51 16.75 15.21
N LYS A 9 -5.59 17.27 15.81
CA LYS A 9 -5.90 17.02 17.24
C LYS A 9 -6.28 15.57 17.52
N ASN A 10 -6.89 14.91 16.54
CA ASN A 10 -7.37 13.55 16.66
C ASN A 10 -7.44 12.86 15.28
N TYR A 11 -7.69 11.56 15.32
CA TYR A 11 -7.81 10.74 14.11
C TYR A 11 -8.93 11.20 13.15
N LYS A 12 -10.02 11.77 13.65
CA LYS A 12 -11.13 12.22 12.80
C LYS A 12 -10.72 13.41 11.94
N GLU A 13 -10.05 14.40 12.52
CA GLU A 13 -9.53 15.56 11.78
C GLU A 13 -8.57 15.12 10.67
N LEU A 14 -7.67 14.19 10.98
CA LEU A 14 -6.78 13.59 9.99
C LEU A 14 -7.56 12.90 8.86
N CYS A 15 -8.58 12.10 9.19
CA CYS A 15 -9.43 11.47 8.18
C CYS A 15 -10.12 12.50 7.29
N TYR A 16 -10.63 13.62 7.83
CA TYR A 16 -11.25 14.67 7.03
C TYR A 16 -10.25 15.32 6.06
N ALA A 17 -9.02 15.59 6.50
CA ALA A 17 -7.97 16.15 5.63
C ALA A 17 -7.59 15.19 4.47
N MET A 18 -7.51 13.90 4.77
CA MET A 18 -7.24 12.85 3.78
C MET A 18 -8.48 12.45 2.97
N ASN A 19 -9.65 12.99 3.28
CA ASN A 19 -10.94 12.61 2.72
C ASN A 19 -11.25 11.11 2.86
N TRP A 20 -10.90 10.56 4.03
CA TRP A 20 -11.09 9.16 4.40
C TRP A 20 -12.35 8.95 5.25
N ILE A 21 -12.95 7.77 5.07
CA ILE A 21 -14.03 7.31 5.94
C ILE A 21 -13.43 6.98 7.32
N ILE A 22 -14.06 7.46 8.39
CA ILE A 22 -13.64 7.14 9.76
C ILE A 22 -13.94 5.67 10.02
N THR A 23 -12.90 4.86 10.20
CA THR A 23 -13.04 3.45 10.57
C THR A 23 -12.49 3.17 11.97
N THR A 24 -12.81 2.00 12.50
CA THR A 24 -12.35 1.52 13.81
C THR A 24 -11.61 0.18 13.67
N GLY A 25 -10.94 -0.26 14.74
CA GLY A 25 -10.20 -1.53 14.76
C GLY A 25 -9.12 -1.62 13.69
N LYS A 26 -9.15 -2.69 12.88
CA LYS A 26 -8.15 -2.95 11.84
C LYS A 26 -8.16 -1.91 10.71
N GLY A 27 -9.33 -1.36 10.39
CA GLY A 27 -9.44 -0.32 9.35
C GLY A 27 -8.62 0.92 9.70
N ARG A 28 -8.70 1.35 10.96
CA ARG A 28 -7.91 2.48 11.47
C ARG A 28 -6.41 2.21 11.34
N THR A 29 -5.96 1.01 11.69
CA THR A 29 -4.55 0.64 11.56
C THR A 29 -4.09 0.64 10.11
N LEU A 30 -4.91 0.17 9.18
CA LEU A 30 -4.60 0.19 7.75
C LEU A 30 -4.54 1.60 7.18
N GLN A 31 -5.45 2.48 7.59
CA GLN A 31 -5.46 3.89 7.19
C GLN A 31 -4.22 4.62 7.71
N LEU A 32 -3.81 4.36 8.96
CA LEU A 32 -2.56 4.92 9.49
C LEU A 32 -1.32 4.39 8.75
N LYS A 33 -1.29 3.12 8.35
CA LYS A 33 -0.22 2.60 7.48
C LYS A 33 -0.22 3.27 6.10
N ASP A 34 -1.40 3.55 5.55
CA ASP A 34 -1.49 4.26 4.27
C ASP A 34 -1.02 5.71 4.44
N LEU A 35 -1.25 6.34 5.60
CA LEU A 35 -0.76 7.68 5.92
C LEU A 35 0.77 7.75 5.91
N GLU A 36 1.45 6.73 6.45
CA GLU A 36 2.92 6.62 6.44
C GLU A 36 3.51 6.62 5.02
N ARG A 37 2.68 6.33 4.00
CA ARG A 37 3.10 6.41 2.60
C ARG A 37 3.10 7.84 2.06
N TYR A 38 2.25 8.72 2.59
CA TYR A 38 2.11 10.10 2.13
C TYR A 38 2.92 11.08 2.99
N CYS A 39 3.15 10.76 4.25
CA CYS A 39 3.84 11.67 5.16
C CYS A 39 4.53 10.95 6.31
N LYS A 40 5.55 11.60 6.87
CA LYS A 40 6.14 11.25 8.16
C LYS A 40 5.38 12.00 9.25
N TYR A 41 4.95 11.28 10.27
CA TYR A 41 4.27 11.86 11.42
C TYR A 41 4.73 11.21 12.71
N HIS A 42 4.61 11.95 13.81
CA HIS A 42 4.72 11.41 15.15
C HIS A 42 3.46 11.73 15.97
N LYS A 43 3.27 10.99 17.06
CA LYS A 43 2.13 11.18 17.95
C LYS A 43 2.56 11.89 19.22
N GLU A 44 1.86 12.95 19.57
CA GLU A 44 1.93 13.58 20.88
C GLU A 44 0.60 13.39 21.61
N GLY A 45 0.56 12.36 22.47
CA GLY A 45 -0.67 11.94 23.15
C GLY A 45 -1.74 11.45 22.16
N GLN A 46 -2.79 12.25 21.98
CA GLN A 46 -3.87 11.96 21.03
C GLN A 46 -3.72 12.66 19.67
N LYS A 47 -2.75 13.58 19.57
CA LYS A 47 -2.51 14.39 18.38
C LYS A 47 -1.58 13.68 17.41
N PHE A 48 -1.71 14.03 16.13
CA PHE A 48 -0.85 13.59 15.04
C PHE A 48 -0.16 14.82 14.47
N ILE A 49 1.17 14.86 14.53
CA ILE A 49 1.98 15.97 14.05
C ILE A 49 2.67 15.50 12.77
N ILE A 50 2.40 16.18 11.66
CA ILE A 50 3.01 15.86 10.37
C ILE A 50 4.35 16.59 10.27
N ASP A 51 5.45 15.84 10.25
CA ASP A 51 6.81 16.37 10.16
C ASP A 51 7.21 16.67 8.71
N GLU A 52 6.78 15.81 7.79
CA GLU A 52 7.19 15.85 6.38
C GLU A 52 6.10 15.25 5.50
N ILE A 53 5.82 15.86 4.35
CA ILE A 53 4.89 15.33 3.34
C ILE A 53 5.70 14.96 2.11
N PHE A 54 5.52 13.73 1.61
CA PHE A 54 6.20 13.25 0.42
C PHE A 54 5.50 13.77 -0.84
N LEU A 55 6.29 14.22 -1.82
CA LEU A 55 5.77 14.64 -3.13
C LEU A 55 5.15 13.46 -3.89
N GLU A 56 5.75 12.28 -3.77
CA GLU A 56 5.24 11.03 -4.32
C GLU A 56 5.02 10.01 -3.20
N PRO A 57 3.86 9.31 -3.18
CA PRO A 57 3.56 8.35 -2.13
C PRO A 57 4.45 7.11 -2.24
N LEU A 58 4.95 6.64 -1.10
CA LEU A 58 5.74 5.41 -1.04
C LEU A 58 4.96 4.21 -1.62
N PRO A 59 5.64 3.23 -2.24
CA PRO A 59 4.98 2.04 -2.76
C PRO A 59 4.26 1.31 -1.63
N LYS A 60 3.03 0.87 -1.90
CA LYS A 60 2.27 0.06 -0.94
C LYS A 60 2.97 -1.28 -0.77
N GLU A 61 3.27 -1.67 0.47
CA GLU A 61 3.83 -2.99 0.73
C GLU A 61 2.93 -4.07 0.12
N GLY A 62 3.46 -4.80 -0.87
CA GLY A 62 2.76 -5.89 -1.53
C GLY A 62 2.45 -7.01 -0.54
N ASN A 63 1.26 -7.59 -0.66
CA ASN A 63 0.89 -8.74 0.15
C ASN A 63 1.70 -9.97 -0.32
N LYS A 64 2.87 -10.20 0.29
CA LYS A 64 3.79 -11.30 -0.07
C LYS A 64 3.13 -12.68 -0.04
N ARG A 65 1.98 -12.83 0.63
CA ARG A 65 1.21 -14.08 0.71
C ARG A 65 0.64 -14.56 -0.63
N ASN A 66 0.39 -13.67 -1.61
CA ASN A 66 -0.09 -14.06 -2.94
C ASN A 66 1.03 -14.32 -3.96
N SER A 67 2.31 -14.13 -3.58
CA SER A 67 3.44 -14.32 -4.49
C SER A 67 3.71 -15.80 -4.84
N ILE A 68 3.19 -16.74 -4.05
CA ILE A 68 3.40 -18.18 -4.23
C ILE A 68 2.87 -18.65 -5.60
N TYR A 69 1.81 -18.01 -6.11
CA TYR A 69 1.26 -18.37 -7.42
C TYR A 69 1.96 -17.65 -8.57
N ALA A 70 2.56 -16.49 -8.34
CA ALA A 70 3.25 -15.74 -9.40
C ALA A 70 4.51 -16.47 -9.89
N GLU A 71 5.31 -17.00 -8.96
CA GLU A 71 6.52 -17.77 -9.28
C GLU A 71 6.20 -19.11 -9.95
N ASN A 72 5.10 -19.76 -9.53
CA ASN A 72 4.66 -21.03 -10.11
C ASN A 72 3.98 -20.87 -11.48
N LEU A 73 3.45 -19.69 -11.80
CA LEU A 73 2.82 -19.42 -13.10
C LEU A 73 3.84 -19.40 -14.24
N GLU A 74 5.05 -18.85 -14.04
CA GLU A 74 6.09 -18.84 -15.07
C GLU A 74 6.50 -20.27 -15.46
N ASN A 75 6.75 -21.13 -14.46
CA ASN A 75 7.09 -22.53 -14.69
C ASN A 75 5.96 -23.30 -15.39
N LEU A 76 4.70 -23.04 -15.00
CA LEU A 76 3.53 -23.65 -15.63
C LEU A 76 3.38 -23.22 -17.09
N ILE A 77 3.59 -21.94 -17.39
CA ILE A 77 3.54 -21.40 -18.77
C ILE A 77 4.63 -22.05 -19.63
N VAL A 78 5.87 -22.14 -19.14
CA VAL A 78 6.98 -22.80 -19.84
C VAL A 78 6.66 -24.27 -20.12
N HIS A 79 6.10 -24.97 -19.14
CA HIS A 79 5.70 -26.37 -19.27
C HIS A 79 4.62 -26.55 -20.35
N ILE A 80 3.53 -25.77 -20.30
CA ILE A 80 2.45 -25.80 -21.30
C ILE A 80 2.98 -25.43 -22.70
N CYS A 81 3.88 -24.45 -22.80
CA CYS A 81 4.52 -24.06 -24.07
C CYS A 81 5.48 -25.13 -24.61
N SER A 82 6.05 -25.97 -23.75
CA SER A 82 6.91 -27.09 -24.15
C SER A 82 6.12 -28.33 -24.58
N GLU A 83 4.89 -28.49 -24.07
CA GLU A 83 3.99 -29.62 -24.39
C GLU A 83 3.11 -29.38 -25.61
N THR A 84 2.85 -28.11 -25.95
CA THR A 84 2.17 -27.79 -27.21
C THR A 84 3.17 -27.93 -28.35
N GLU A 85 3.03 -28.99 -29.15
CA GLU A 85 3.89 -29.42 -30.28
C GLU A 85 4.04 -28.40 -31.45
N ASN A 86 3.87 -27.09 -31.22
CA ASN A 86 3.92 -26.06 -32.26
C ASN A 86 4.60 -24.75 -31.84
N SER A 87 5.54 -24.76 -30.91
CA SER A 87 6.44 -23.61 -30.73
C SER A 87 7.65 -23.76 -31.66
N GLN A 88 7.84 -22.80 -32.56
CA GLN A 88 8.90 -22.74 -33.60
C GLN A 88 10.34 -22.66 -33.05
N TYR A 89 10.59 -23.13 -31.82
CA TYR A 89 11.90 -23.17 -31.17
C TYR A 89 12.51 -24.58 -31.10
N TYR A 90 11.88 -25.59 -31.69
CA TYR A 90 12.55 -26.84 -32.06
C TYR A 90 12.62 -26.97 -33.58
N LYS A 91 13.72 -26.43 -34.14
CA LYS A 91 14.25 -26.56 -35.51
C LYS A 91 13.32 -26.22 -36.69
#